data_AF-A0A1C5ABZ2-F1
#
_entry.id   AF-A0A1C5ABZ2-F1
#
_cell.length_a   1.000
_cell.length_b   1.000
_cell.length_c   1.000
_cell.angle_alpha   90.00
_cell.angle_beta   90.00
_cell.angle_gamma   90.00
#
_symmetry.space_group_name_H-M   'P 1'
#
loop_
_entity.id
_entity.type
_entity.pdbx_description
1 polymer ?
#
loop_
_entity_poly.entity_id
_entity_poly.type
_entity_poly.pdbx_seq_one_letter_code
_entity_poly.pdbx_strand_id
1 'polypeptide(L)'
;MNYQPGQRVALVHTDDPHTWLRPGDTGTVRRHDQRHHTVEVTWDSGSTLSMCLDTGDRITPATSTTATTGGLVDEATGWATALRRMRAAGAEAGRTAAQWWAQDTIGARASGDTRLAARRILAGVEDGDPVVLDTLPHFTLAGESVDTAGWELFADATGDVSAWFGLRIPQRDEAMTVYRDAHDTAVTDHVTERCRLAASPTGTDVSHLHPDRVRIGDVGVFAGDWARTLGPDGDDRIAVGFVGTLIDSWNGWAVFSCTRPVAEEIVADQQRHRDQYRHCLREQGVPAGELDRRVDEALADLSFDGDVIVADQRALADDPDAVDRITPDGDGRYVVMGRIWCWEAVDPYACDRIIGDLPDPDQA
;
A
#
# COMPACT_ATOMS: atom_id res chain seq x y z
N MET A 1 39.98 51.72 -10.36
CA MET A 1 38.66 52.06 -9.74
C MET A 1 38.83 52.01 -8.22
N ASN A 2 37.96 52.62 -7.40
CA ASN A 2 38.10 52.54 -5.94
C ASN A 2 36.84 51.94 -5.31
N TYR A 3 37.02 50.85 -4.56
CA TYR A 3 35.95 50.15 -3.86
C TYR A 3 35.91 50.53 -2.38
N GLN A 4 34.72 50.71 -1.82
CA GLN A 4 34.52 51.05 -0.40
C GLN A 4 34.06 49.83 0.41
N PRO A 5 34.47 49.69 1.69
CA PRO A 5 33.88 48.71 2.60
C PRO A 5 32.34 48.84 2.67
N GLY A 6 31.64 47.71 2.62
CA GLY A 6 30.17 47.65 2.55
C GLY A 6 29.57 47.83 1.15
N GLN A 7 30.38 48.16 0.13
CA GLN A 7 29.92 48.25 -1.26
C GLN A 7 29.56 46.87 -1.81
N ARG A 8 28.43 46.76 -2.51
CA ARG A 8 28.05 45.57 -3.27
C ARG A 8 28.77 45.52 -4.61
N VAL A 9 29.27 44.34 -4.96
CA VAL A 9 29.97 44.06 -6.22
C VAL A 9 29.46 42.77 -6.85
N ALA A 10 29.57 42.68 -8.17
CA ALA A 10 29.34 41.46 -8.95
C ALA A 10 30.66 41.01 -9.59
N LEU A 11 30.89 39.70 -9.64
CA LEU A 11 31.99 39.08 -10.37
C LEU A 11 31.71 39.16 -11.88
N VAL A 12 32.67 39.69 -12.64
CA VAL A 12 32.62 39.74 -14.11
C VAL A 12 33.57 38.71 -14.72
N HIS A 13 34.73 38.50 -14.09
CA HIS A 13 35.70 37.48 -14.50
C HIS A 13 36.66 37.16 -13.35
N THR A 14 37.12 35.91 -13.31
CA THR A 14 38.27 35.44 -12.53
C THR A 14 38.92 34.30 -13.33
N ASP A 15 40.23 34.14 -13.22
CA ASP A 15 41.00 33.06 -13.83
C ASP A 15 41.57 32.06 -12.78
N ASP A 16 41.21 32.20 -11.50
CA ASP A 16 41.55 31.25 -10.43
C ASP A 16 40.89 29.87 -10.68
N PRO A 17 41.66 28.80 -10.95
CA PRO A 17 41.10 27.46 -11.18
C PRO A 17 40.64 26.77 -9.88
N HIS A 18 40.90 27.37 -8.71
CA HIS A 18 40.54 26.82 -7.40
C HIS A 18 39.27 27.44 -6.82
N THR A 19 38.65 28.41 -7.50
CA THR A 19 37.38 29.01 -7.06
C THR A 19 36.14 28.37 -7.67
N TRP A 20 35.10 28.25 -6.86
CA TRP A 20 33.76 27.86 -7.31
C TRP A 20 32.92 29.05 -7.78
N LEU A 21 33.41 30.28 -7.59
CA LEU A 21 32.72 31.49 -8.03
C LEU A 21 32.55 31.53 -9.56
N ARG A 22 31.48 32.17 -10.02
CA ARG A 22 31.12 32.33 -11.44
C ARG A 22 30.78 33.78 -11.78
N PRO A 23 31.05 34.25 -13.01
CA PRO A 23 30.56 35.55 -13.48
C PRO A 23 29.06 35.70 -13.25
N GLY A 24 28.66 36.76 -12.55
CA GLY A 24 27.30 36.97 -12.04
C GLY A 24 27.19 36.88 -10.52
N ASP A 25 28.06 36.12 -9.84
CA ASP A 25 28.07 36.02 -8.38
C ASP A 25 28.24 37.39 -7.73
N THR A 26 27.57 37.62 -6.59
CA THR A 26 27.64 38.91 -5.91
C THR A 26 28.14 38.79 -4.47
N GLY A 27 28.71 39.88 -3.98
CA GLY A 27 29.33 39.93 -2.66
C GLY A 27 29.48 41.35 -2.14
N THR A 28 29.87 41.45 -0.87
CA THR A 28 30.11 42.70 -0.16
C THR A 28 31.60 42.91 0.02
N VAL A 29 32.12 44.05 -0.43
CA VAL A 29 33.51 44.45 -0.22
C VAL A 29 33.78 44.61 1.27
N ARG A 30 34.72 43.83 1.81
CA ARG A 30 35.22 43.97 3.19
C ARG A 30 36.29 45.06 3.27
N ARG A 31 37.20 45.08 2.29
CA ARG A 31 38.35 46.00 2.24
C ARG A 31 38.90 46.09 0.80
N HIS A 32 39.50 47.22 0.48
CA HIS A 32 40.28 47.42 -0.75
C HIS A 32 41.69 47.87 -0.35
N ASP A 33 42.73 47.12 -0.73
CA ASP A 33 44.13 47.55 -0.61
C ASP A 33 44.62 48.14 -1.93
N GLN A 34 44.65 49.47 -1.98
CA GLN A 34 45.11 50.24 -3.14
C GLN A 34 46.60 50.08 -3.46
N ARG A 35 47.42 49.49 -2.57
CA ARG A 35 48.86 49.25 -2.84
C ARG A 35 49.12 47.93 -3.56
N HIS A 36 48.23 46.96 -3.36
CA HIS A 36 48.32 45.62 -3.93
C HIS A 36 47.18 45.34 -4.94
N HIS A 37 46.35 46.37 -5.19
CA HIS A 37 45.19 46.33 -6.09
C HIS A 37 44.23 45.17 -5.79
N THR A 38 44.14 44.80 -4.51
CA THR A 38 43.38 43.64 -4.03
C THR A 38 42.10 44.07 -3.33
N VAL A 39 40.97 43.46 -3.68
CA VAL A 39 39.67 43.69 -3.02
C VAL A 39 39.27 42.45 -2.24
N GLU A 40 39.27 42.53 -0.91
CA GLU A 40 38.70 41.50 -0.04
C GLU A 40 37.17 41.55 -0.17
N VAL A 41 36.54 40.46 -0.61
CA VAL A 41 35.08 40.36 -0.76
C VAL A 41 34.56 39.19 0.06
N THR A 42 33.45 39.41 0.77
CA THR A 42 32.62 38.34 1.33
C THR A 42 31.50 38.07 0.33
N TRP A 43 31.57 36.94 -0.36
CA TRP A 43 30.62 36.53 -1.38
C TRP A 43 29.40 35.86 -0.74
N ASP A 44 28.24 36.01 -1.37
CA ASP A 44 26.98 35.47 -0.83
C ASP A 44 26.93 33.94 -0.82
N SER A 45 27.79 33.30 -1.63
CA SER A 45 28.09 31.86 -1.62
C SER A 45 28.89 31.39 -0.39
N GLY A 46 29.25 32.31 0.53
CA GLY A 46 30.09 32.02 1.70
C GLY A 46 31.60 32.08 1.43
N SER A 47 32.02 32.23 0.17
CA SER A 47 33.42 32.41 -0.18
C SER A 47 33.97 33.74 0.36
N THR A 48 35.25 33.74 0.75
CA THR A 48 36.00 34.95 1.15
C THR A 48 37.13 35.28 0.17
N LEU A 49 37.07 34.78 -1.07
CA LEU A 49 38.11 35.00 -2.07
C LEU A 49 38.29 36.50 -2.35
N SER A 50 39.55 36.95 -2.35
CA SER A 50 39.93 38.32 -2.61
C SER A 50 40.34 38.49 -4.07
N MET A 51 39.91 39.57 -4.71
CA MET A 51 40.07 39.81 -6.14
C MET A 51 41.34 40.63 -6.43
N CYS A 52 42.21 40.10 -7.28
CA CYS A 52 43.47 40.71 -7.71
C CYS A 52 43.26 41.51 -9.00
N LEU A 53 42.87 42.78 -8.90
CA LEU A 53 42.42 43.58 -10.07
C LEU A 53 43.48 43.82 -11.15
N ASP A 54 44.76 43.61 -10.83
CA ASP A 54 45.89 43.68 -11.77
C ASP A 54 46.23 42.32 -12.41
N THR A 55 45.62 41.23 -11.93
CA THR A 55 45.88 39.83 -12.32
C THR A 55 44.57 39.14 -12.66
N GLY A 56 44.07 39.36 -13.89
CA GLY A 56 42.90 38.65 -14.44
C GLY A 56 41.54 39.15 -13.91
N ASP A 57 41.37 39.19 -12.58
CA ASP A 57 40.10 39.42 -11.90
C ASP A 57 39.40 40.73 -12.29
N ARG A 58 38.08 40.64 -12.46
CA ARG A 58 37.22 41.79 -12.76
C ARG A 58 35.95 41.70 -11.93
N ILE A 59 35.69 42.75 -11.17
CA ILE A 59 34.41 43.00 -10.50
C ILE A 59 33.85 44.34 -10.96
N THR A 60 32.54 44.51 -10.86
CA THR A 60 31.84 45.78 -11.07
C THR A 60 31.00 46.13 -9.84
N PRO A 61 30.72 47.42 -9.58
CA PRO A 61 29.70 47.80 -8.61
C PRO A 61 28.36 47.18 -9.00
N ALA A 62 27.76 46.40 -8.11
CA ALA A 62 26.41 45.92 -8.30
C ALA A 62 25.47 47.08 -7.99
N THR A 63 24.81 47.63 -9.00
CA THR A 63 23.74 48.61 -8.81
C THR A 63 22.68 47.98 -7.92
N SER A 64 22.37 48.61 -6.78
CA SER A 64 21.32 48.12 -5.88
C SER A 64 19.96 48.20 -6.56
N THR A 65 19.55 47.12 -7.23
CA THR A 65 18.18 46.93 -7.68
C THR A 65 17.30 46.99 -6.44
N THR A 66 16.54 48.08 -6.31
CA THR A 66 15.62 48.30 -5.19
C THR A 66 14.71 47.09 -5.06
N ALA A 67 14.59 46.52 -3.86
CA ALA A 67 13.79 45.32 -3.65
C ALA A 67 12.34 45.57 -4.09
N THR A 68 11.93 44.92 -5.18
CA THR A 68 10.53 44.94 -5.62
C THR A 68 9.69 44.24 -4.57
N THR A 69 8.81 44.98 -3.90
CA THR A 69 7.93 44.47 -2.82
C THR A 69 6.79 43.61 -3.38
N GLY A 70 7.15 42.50 -4.01
CA GLY A 70 6.28 41.38 -4.40
C GLY A 70 6.89 40.00 -4.08
N GLY A 71 8.21 39.92 -3.84
CA GLY A 71 8.96 38.67 -3.72
C GLY A 71 8.35 37.61 -2.79
N LEU A 72 8.24 37.86 -1.48
CA LEU A 72 8.01 36.79 -0.49
C LEU A 72 6.73 35.95 -0.68
N VAL A 73 5.65 36.51 -1.24
CA VAL A 73 4.41 35.75 -1.47
C VAL A 73 4.48 34.99 -2.80
N ASP A 74 5.05 35.60 -3.85
CA ASP A 74 5.20 34.96 -5.17
C ASP A 74 6.31 33.89 -5.14
N GLU A 75 7.39 34.11 -4.41
CA GLU A 75 8.46 33.14 -4.13
C GLU A 75 7.94 31.95 -3.30
N ALA A 76 7.17 32.20 -2.23
CA ALA A 76 6.56 31.13 -1.44
C ALA A 76 5.52 30.34 -2.25
N THR A 77 4.73 31.02 -3.09
CA THR A 77 3.75 30.38 -3.98
C THR A 77 4.43 29.57 -5.10
N GLY A 78 5.54 30.08 -5.64
CA GLY A 78 6.41 29.39 -6.58
C GLY A 78 7.06 28.16 -5.95
N TRP A 79 7.63 28.29 -4.75
CA TRP A 79 8.25 27.17 -4.03
C TRP A 79 7.23 26.08 -3.66
N ALA A 80 6.07 26.45 -3.11
CA ALA A 80 4.99 25.50 -2.86
C ALA A 80 4.47 24.84 -4.15
N THR A 81 4.58 25.50 -5.31
CA THR A 81 4.27 24.90 -6.61
C THR A 81 5.35 23.93 -7.07
N ALA A 82 6.63 24.25 -6.89
CA ALA A 82 7.74 23.34 -7.16
C ALA A 82 7.65 22.08 -6.29
N LEU A 83 7.44 22.21 -4.97
CA LEU A 83 7.27 21.06 -4.07
C LEU A 83 6.03 20.20 -4.41
N ARG A 84 4.91 20.80 -4.87
CA ARG A 84 3.78 20.03 -5.40
C ARG A 84 4.15 19.23 -6.65
N ARG A 85 4.97 19.81 -7.55
CA ARG A 85 5.47 19.11 -8.75
C ARG A 85 6.45 17.98 -8.39
N MET A 86 7.39 18.21 -7.47
CA MET A 86 8.30 17.17 -6.96
C MET A 86 7.52 15.99 -6.33
N ARG A 87 6.50 16.28 -5.51
CA ARG A 87 5.61 15.26 -4.93
C ARG A 87 4.87 14.46 -6.01
N ALA A 88 4.34 15.13 -7.03
CA ALA A 88 3.63 14.47 -8.13
C ALA A 88 4.57 13.58 -8.98
N ALA A 89 5.78 14.06 -9.28
CA ALA A 89 6.79 13.30 -10.02
C ALA A 89 7.29 12.08 -9.22
N GLY A 90 7.55 12.25 -7.91
CA GLY A 90 7.90 11.15 -7.01
C GLY A 90 6.82 10.07 -6.99
N ALA A 91 5.56 10.47 -6.82
CA ALA A 91 4.42 9.53 -6.83
C ALA A 91 4.23 8.83 -8.20
N GLU A 92 4.50 9.50 -9.32
CA GLU A 92 4.46 8.88 -10.66
C GLU A 92 5.58 7.85 -10.85
N ALA A 93 6.80 8.20 -10.45
CA ALA A 93 7.94 7.29 -10.48
C ALA A 93 7.70 6.07 -9.56
N GLY A 94 7.14 6.29 -8.37
CA GLY A 94 6.81 5.24 -7.41
C GLY A 94 5.77 4.25 -7.95
N ARG A 95 4.65 4.75 -8.51
CA ARG A 95 3.65 3.90 -9.18
C ARG A 95 4.25 3.13 -10.35
N THR A 96 5.11 3.77 -11.14
CA THR A 96 5.82 3.12 -12.25
C THR A 96 6.71 1.99 -11.75
N ALA A 97 7.53 2.23 -10.72
CA ALA A 97 8.42 1.23 -10.13
C ALA A 97 7.64 0.05 -9.53
N ALA A 98 6.55 0.33 -8.80
CA ALA A 98 5.63 -0.68 -8.29
C ALA A 98 4.95 -1.49 -9.41
N GLN A 99 4.60 -0.88 -10.55
CA GLN A 99 4.01 -1.59 -11.68
C GLN A 99 5.01 -2.58 -12.33
N TRP A 100 6.27 -2.18 -12.51
CA TRP A 100 7.33 -3.07 -13.01
C TRP A 100 7.60 -4.23 -12.05
N TRP A 101 7.82 -3.92 -10.77
CA TRP A 101 7.97 -4.92 -9.71
C TRP A 101 6.77 -5.88 -9.67
N ALA A 102 5.54 -5.37 -9.79
CA ALA A 102 4.35 -6.22 -9.74
C ALA A 102 4.25 -7.13 -10.96
N GLN A 103 4.80 -6.75 -12.12
CA GLN A 103 4.85 -7.62 -13.30
C GLN A 103 5.77 -8.83 -13.09
N ASP A 104 6.88 -8.63 -12.38
CA ASP A 104 7.94 -9.63 -12.16
C ASP A 104 7.70 -10.49 -10.90
N THR A 105 7.11 -9.93 -9.84
CA THR A 105 6.91 -10.60 -8.53
C THR A 105 5.56 -11.32 -8.41
N ILE A 106 4.47 -10.73 -8.90
CA ILE A 106 3.09 -11.27 -8.76
C ILE A 106 2.31 -11.34 -10.10
N GLY A 107 2.95 -10.95 -11.20
CA GLY A 107 2.34 -10.76 -12.51
C GLY A 107 2.73 -11.81 -13.54
N ALA A 108 2.54 -11.48 -14.82
CA ALA A 108 2.68 -12.42 -15.94
C ALA A 108 4.12 -12.92 -16.22
N ARG A 109 5.14 -12.45 -15.49
CA ARG A 109 6.52 -12.98 -15.53
C ARG A 109 6.93 -13.71 -14.25
N ALA A 110 6.12 -13.64 -13.19
CA ALA A 110 6.37 -14.33 -11.94
C ALA A 110 6.28 -15.86 -12.13
N SER A 111 6.85 -16.61 -11.20
CA SER A 111 6.82 -18.08 -11.21
C SER A 111 6.41 -18.62 -9.84
N GLY A 112 5.70 -19.75 -9.83
CA GLY A 112 5.03 -20.26 -8.63
C GLY A 112 3.62 -19.69 -8.45
N ASP A 113 3.12 -19.72 -7.22
CA ASP A 113 1.79 -19.22 -6.88
C ASP A 113 1.84 -17.70 -6.57
N THR A 114 1.40 -16.89 -7.53
CA THR A 114 1.35 -15.43 -7.40
C THR A 114 0.28 -14.93 -6.42
N ARG A 115 -0.79 -15.71 -6.20
CA ARG A 115 -1.88 -15.39 -5.28
C ARG A 115 -1.43 -15.58 -3.84
N LEU A 116 -0.63 -16.61 -3.59
CA LEU A 116 0.08 -16.86 -2.33
C LEU A 116 1.18 -15.83 -2.06
N ALA A 117 2.01 -15.52 -3.07
CA ALA A 117 3.04 -14.48 -2.95
C ALA A 117 2.42 -13.11 -2.60
N ALA A 118 1.33 -12.73 -3.28
CA ALA A 118 0.62 -11.48 -3.00
C ALA A 118 0.07 -11.40 -1.55
N ARG A 119 -0.45 -12.50 -0.99
CA ARG A 119 -0.92 -12.54 0.42
C ARG A 119 0.21 -12.31 1.42
N ARG A 120 1.35 -12.99 1.24
CA ARG A 120 2.53 -12.83 2.10
C ARG A 120 3.03 -11.39 2.13
N ILE A 121 3.00 -10.72 0.98
CA ILE A 121 3.41 -9.31 0.86
C ILE A 121 2.40 -8.38 1.53
N LEU A 122 1.09 -8.64 1.42
CA LEU A 122 0.07 -7.88 2.16
C LEU A 122 0.26 -8.00 3.67
N ALA A 123 0.40 -9.23 4.19
CA ALA A 123 0.61 -9.48 5.61
C ALA A 123 1.88 -8.78 6.12
N GLY A 124 3.01 -8.92 5.43
CA GLY A 124 4.26 -8.26 5.82
C GLY A 124 4.22 -6.73 5.72
N VAL A 125 3.41 -6.15 4.83
CA VAL A 125 3.18 -4.68 4.78
C VAL A 125 2.30 -4.22 5.95
N GLU A 126 1.32 -5.03 6.37
CA GLU A 126 0.43 -4.71 7.51
C GLU A 126 1.12 -4.90 8.88
N ASP A 127 1.90 -5.97 9.05
CA ASP A 127 2.75 -6.21 10.23
C ASP A 127 3.97 -5.26 10.30
N GLY A 128 4.33 -4.63 9.18
CA GLY A 128 5.55 -3.81 9.07
C GLY A 128 6.84 -4.63 9.08
N ASP A 129 6.81 -5.87 8.56
CA ASP A 129 7.97 -6.76 8.48
C ASP A 129 9.08 -6.15 7.60
N PRO A 130 10.26 -5.83 8.15
CA PRO A 130 11.36 -5.29 7.36
C PRO A 130 11.81 -6.25 6.25
N VAL A 131 11.63 -7.58 6.39
CA VAL A 131 12.01 -8.54 5.33
C VAL A 131 11.12 -8.40 4.10
N VAL A 132 9.83 -8.08 4.27
CA VAL A 132 8.93 -7.78 3.15
C VAL A 132 9.16 -6.36 2.65
N LEU A 133 9.23 -5.36 3.55
CA LEU A 133 9.42 -3.96 3.18
C LEU A 133 10.72 -3.75 2.38
N ASP A 134 11.85 -4.32 2.81
CA ASP A 134 13.15 -4.23 2.10
C ASP A 134 13.12 -4.79 0.66
N THR A 135 12.13 -5.62 0.30
CA THR A 135 11.95 -6.15 -1.07
C THR A 135 11.13 -5.25 -1.99
N LEU A 136 10.57 -4.16 -1.47
CA LEU A 136 9.80 -3.19 -2.26
C LEU A 136 10.73 -2.25 -3.06
N PRO A 137 10.26 -1.65 -4.17
CA PRO A 137 11.01 -0.66 -4.93
C PRO A 137 11.34 0.61 -4.14
N HIS A 138 12.56 0.72 -3.60
CA HIS A 138 13.03 1.92 -2.90
C HIS A 138 13.70 2.92 -3.84
N PHE A 139 13.51 4.21 -3.60
CA PHE A 139 14.24 5.25 -4.33
C PHE A 139 15.76 5.22 -4.04
N THR A 140 16.54 4.62 -4.94
CA THR A 140 18.00 4.45 -4.79
C THR A 140 18.79 5.39 -5.70
N LEU A 141 19.17 6.56 -5.18
CA LEU A 141 20.33 7.30 -5.70
C LEU A 141 21.61 6.57 -5.25
N ALA A 142 22.09 5.66 -6.09
CA ALA A 142 23.20 4.77 -5.77
C ALA A 142 24.57 5.48 -5.73
N GLY A 143 24.86 6.12 -4.59
CA GLY A 143 26.17 6.71 -4.27
C GLY A 143 26.41 8.14 -4.79
N GLU A 144 25.45 8.72 -5.50
CA GLU A 144 25.52 10.11 -5.96
C GLU A 144 24.90 11.09 -4.95
N SER A 145 25.46 12.30 -4.85
CA SER A 145 24.93 13.33 -3.96
C SER A 145 23.65 13.97 -4.54
N VAL A 146 22.88 14.62 -3.66
CA VAL A 146 21.69 15.40 -4.04
C VAL A 146 21.98 16.41 -5.17
N ASP A 147 23.16 17.01 -5.18
CA ASP A 147 23.56 17.97 -6.22
C ASP A 147 23.86 17.35 -7.59
N THR A 148 24.26 16.08 -7.68
CA THR A 148 24.68 15.45 -8.95
C THR A 148 23.49 15.06 -9.83
N ALA A 149 22.44 14.48 -9.25
CA ALA A 149 21.27 13.95 -9.97
C ALA A 149 19.94 14.62 -9.60
N GLY A 150 19.87 15.34 -8.47
CA GLY A 150 18.64 16.03 -8.05
C GLY A 150 18.19 17.14 -9.00
N TRP A 151 19.12 17.72 -9.78
CA TRP A 151 18.82 18.74 -10.77
C TRP A 151 18.04 18.20 -11.98
N GLU A 152 18.28 16.94 -12.38
CA GLU A 152 17.55 16.28 -13.48
C GLU A 152 16.11 16.00 -13.05
N LEU A 153 15.94 15.38 -11.88
CA LEU A 153 14.61 15.12 -11.30
C LEU A 153 13.81 16.40 -11.04
N PHE A 154 14.48 17.49 -10.62
CA PHE A 154 13.84 18.79 -10.48
C PHE A 154 13.49 19.41 -11.83
N ALA A 155 14.34 19.29 -12.85
CA ALA A 155 14.06 19.77 -14.19
C ALA A 155 12.87 19.04 -14.83
N ASP A 156 12.81 17.72 -14.74
CA ASP A 156 11.71 16.90 -15.27
C ASP A 156 10.39 17.18 -14.55
N ALA A 157 10.42 17.28 -13.21
CA ALA A 157 9.23 17.58 -12.43
C ALA A 157 8.72 19.02 -12.64
N THR A 158 9.61 20.01 -12.72
CA THR A 158 9.23 21.42 -12.71
C THR A 158 9.21 22.10 -14.07
N GLY A 159 9.96 21.59 -15.04
CA GLY A 159 10.25 22.24 -16.33
C GLY A 159 11.35 23.31 -16.27
N ASP A 160 12.03 23.50 -15.12
CA ASP A 160 13.04 24.56 -14.93
C ASP A 160 14.37 24.04 -14.37
N VAL A 161 15.31 23.77 -15.28
CA VAL A 161 16.72 23.44 -14.99
C VAL A 161 17.43 24.58 -14.24
N SER A 162 17.10 25.84 -14.53
CA SER A 162 17.84 27.01 -14.03
C SER A 162 17.51 27.31 -12.58
N ALA A 163 16.24 27.12 -12.18
CA ALA A 163 15.78 27.32 -10.82
C ALA A 163 16.54 26.46 -9.79
N TRP A 164 16.87 25.19 -10.10
CA TRP A 164 17.61 24.31 -9.18
C TRP A 164 18.94 24.91 -8.72
N PHE A 165 19.72 25.48 -9.63
CA PHE A 165 21.01 26.08 -9.31
C PHE A 165 20.86 27.36 -8.47
N GLY A 166 19.71 28.05 -8.57
CA GLY A 166 19.33 29.15 -7.69
C GLY A 166 18.81 28.72 -6.31
N LEU A 167 18.47 27.45 -6.09
CA LEU A 167 18.05 26.96 -4.77
C LEU A 167 19.23 26.91 -3.78
N ARG A 168 18.96 27.29 -2.53
CA ARG A 168 19.86 27.03 -1.39
C ARG A 168 19.82 25.56 -1.01
N ILE A 169 20.90 25.04 -0.41
CA ILE A 169 21.02 23.63 -0.01
C ILE A 169 19.78 23.09 0.74
N PRO A 170 19.23 23.76 1.78
CA PRO A 170 18.04 23.24 2.47
C PRO A 170 16.78 23.12 1.61
N GLN A 171 16.68 23.89 0.51
CA GLN A 171 15.57 23.79 -0.44
C GLN A 171 15.78 22.62 -1.43
N ARG A 172 17.04 22.33 -1.81
CA ARG A 172 17.37 21.11 -2.58
C ARG A 172 17.08 19.86 -1.74
N ASP A 173 17.47 19.87 -0.46
CA ASP A 173 17.15 18.80 0.49
C ASP A 173 15.62 18.63 0.67
N GLU A 174 14.89 19.72 0.90
CA GLU A 174 13.42 19.71 1.02
C GLU A 174 12.74 19.15 -0.24
N ALA A 175 13.17 19.56 -1.44
CA ALA A 175 12.63 19.04 -2.70
C ALA A 175 12.90 17.54 -2.89
N MET A 176 14.09 17.05 -2.53
CA MET A 176 14.43 15.62 -2.65
C MET A 176 13.75 14.77 -1.58
N THR A 177 13.58 15.26 -0.36
CA THR A 177 12.76 14.58 0.67
C THR A 177 11.30 14.49 0.21
N VAL A 178 10.71 15.61 -0.24
CA VAL A 178 9.32 15.62 -0.75
C VAL A 178 9.11 14.72 -1.97
N TYR A 179 10.14 14.48 -2.79
CA TYR A 179 10.12 13.49 -3.86
C TYR A 179 10.19 12.05 -3.33
N ARG A 180 11.13 11.75 -2.41
CA ARG A 180 11.33 10.41 -1.83
C ARG A 180 10.11 9.94 -1.05
N ASP A 181 9.64 10.76 -0.10
CA ASP A 181 8.46 10.47 0.71
C ASP A 181 7.26 10.12 -0.19
N ALA A 182 7.11 10.83 -1.31
CA ALA A 182 6.03 10.61 -2.27
C ALA A 182 6.23 9.37 -3.15
N HIS A 183 7.48 9.06 -3.52
CA HIS A 183 7.83 7.83 -4.23
C HIS A 183 7.54 6.60 -3.37
N ASP A 184 8.13 6.53 -2.18
CA ASP A 184 8.06 5.32 -1.33
C ASP A 184 6.64 5.10 -0.77
N THR A 185 5.88 6.18 -0.50
CA THR A 185 4.42 6.09 -0.23
C THR A 185 3.68 5.50 -1.44
N ALA A 186 3.87 6.04 -2.64
CA ALA A 186 3.15 5.59 -3.83
C ALA A 186 3.55 4.18 -4.29
N VAL A 187 4.78 3.75 -3.97
CA VAL A 187 5.20 2.34 -4.11
C VAL A 187 4.39 1.47 -3.17
N THR A 188 4.35 1.79 -1.88
CA THR A 188 3.66 0.98 -0.86
C THR A 188 2.16 0.88 -1.15
N ASP A 189 1.51 2.01 -1.48
CA ASP A 189 0.10 2.07 -1.87
C ASP A 189 -0.18 1.21 -3.12
N HIS A 190 0.59 1.38 -4.19
CA HIS A 190 0.33 0.68 -5.44
C HIS A 190 0.74 -0.81 -5.38
N VAL A 191 1.81 -1.16 -4.66
CA VAL A 191 2.11 -2.57 -4.35
C VAL A 191 0.94 -3.21 -3.61
N THR A 192 0.40 -2.54 -2.59
CA THR A 192 -0.76 -3.03 -1.82
C THR A 192 -1.99 -3.22 -2.72
N GLU A 193 -2.32 -2.25 -3.57
CA GLU A 193 -3.40 -2.35 -4.57
C GLU A 193 -3.20 -3.56 -5.51
N ARG A 194 -2.00 -3.68 -6.11
CA ARG A 194 -1.68 -4.76 -7.06
C ARG A 194 -1.67 -6.13 -6.37
N CYS A 195 -1.19 -6.23 -5.13
CA CYS A 195 -1.24 -7.44 -4.33
C CYS A 195 -2.68 -7.81 -3.95
N ARG A 196 -3.55 -6.87 -3.56
CA ARG A 196 -4.97 -7.16 -3.30
C ARG A 196 -5.68 -7.72 -4.52
N LEU A 197 -5.47 -7.13 -5.70
CA LEU A 197 -6.04 -7.63 -6.95
C LEU A 197 -5.53 -9.05 -7.29
N ALA A 198 -4.26 -9.36 -7.02
CA ALA A 198 -3.67 -10.69 -7.26
C ALA A 198 -4.04 -11.74 -6.20
N ALA A 199 -4.23 -11.33 -4.94
CA ALA A 199 -4.62 -12.20 -3.81
C ALA A 199 -6.10 -12.58 -3.84
N SER A 200 -6.94 -11.76 -4.48
CA SER A 200 -8.40 -11.82 -4.49
C SER A 200 -8.96 -13.14 -5.07
N PRO A 201 -10.02 -13.72 -4.49
CA PRO A 201 -10.77 -14.82 -5.10
C PRO A 201 -11.61 -14.39 -6.30
N THR A 202 -11.94 -13.10 -6.42
CA THR A 202 -12.81 -12.54 -7.46
C THR A 202 -12.08 -11.65 -8.47
N GLY A 203 -10.81 -11.31 -8.22
CA GLY A 203 -10.04 -10.35 -9.01
C GLY A 203 -10.33 -8.88 -8.70
N THR A 204 -11.13 -8.60 -7.66
CA THR A 204 -11.48 -7.25 -7.17
C THR A 204 -10.92 -7.00 -5.76
N ASP A 205 -10.78 -5.73 -5.33
CA ASP A 205 -10.44 -5.41 -3.93
C ASP A 205 -11.65 -5.69 -3.03
N VAL A 206 -11.46 -6.60 -2.08
CA VAL A 206 -12.47 -7.10 -1.13
C VAL A 206 -12.07 -6.80 0.31
N SER A 207 -11.03 -5.97 0.53
CA SER A 207 -10.56 -5.58 1.87
C SER A 207 -11.57 -4.77 2.67
N HIS A 208 -12.61 -4.23 2.05
CA HIS A 208 -13.74 -3.61 2.76
C HIS A 208 -14.55 -4.63 3.57
N LEU A 209 -14.55 -5.92 3.17
CA LEU A 209 -15.25 -7.03 3.82
C LEU A 209 -14.38 -7.82 4.82
N HIS A 210 -13.23 -7.27 5.23
CA HIS A 210 -12.39 -7.88 6.26
C HIS A 210 -13.19 -8.06 7.57
N PRO A 211 -13.08 -9.18 8.31
CA PRO A 211 -13.94 -9.48 9.46
C PRO A 211 -13.97 -8.38 10.53
N ASP A 212 -12.83 -7.73 10.81
CA ASP A 212 -12.76 -6.60 11.74
C ASP A 212 -13.58 -5.38 11.32
N ARG A 213 -14.06 -5.30 10.07
CA ARG A 213 -14.85 -4.20 9.52
C ARG A 213 -16.35 -4.51 9.51
N VAL A 214 -16.75 -5.77 9.29
CA VAL A 214 -18.15 -6.22 9.23
C VAL A 214 -18.91 -5.94 10.55
N ARG A 215 -20.11 -5.37 10.46
CA ARG A 215 -21.05 -5.12 11.58
C ARG A 215 -22.40 -5.77 11.31
N ILE A 216 -23.26 -5.78 12.34
CA ILE A 216 -24.66 -6.20 12.20
C ILE A 216 -25.37 -5.23 11.26
N GLY A 217 -25.91 -5.76 10.16
CA GLY A 217 -26.47 -5.02 9.03
C GLY A 217 -25.63 -5.13 7.75
N ASP A 218 -24.33 -5.40 7.88
CA ASP A 218 -23.39 -5.37 6.75
C ASP A 218 -23.33 -6.71 6.01
N VAL A 219 -22.89 -6.68 4.75
CA VAL A 219 -22.52 -7.89 4.02
C VAL A 219 -21.11 -8.32 4.43
N GLY A 220 -20.90 -9.63 4.57
CA GLY A 220 -19.60 -10.22 4.89
C GLY A 220 -19.45 -11.61 4.28
N VAL A 221 -18.25 -12.17 4.44
CA VAL A 221 -17.93 -13.55 4.06
C VAL A 221 -17.81 -14.38 5.32
N PHE A 222 -18.52 -15.50 5.37
CA PHE A 222 -18.61 -16.38 6.53
C PHE A 222 -18.12 -17.78 6.19
N ALA A 223 -17.50 -18.45 7.14
CA ALA A 223 -17.10 -19.85 7.01
C ALA A 223 -17.51 -20.64 8.26
N GLY A 224 -17.81 -21.93 8.05
CA GLY A 224 -17.91 -22.90 9.13
C GLY A 224 -16.53 -23.39 9.55
N ASP A 225 -16.39 -23.83 10.80
CA ASP A 225 -15.15 -24.41 11.33
C ASP A 225 -14.55 -25.51 10.43
N TRP A 226 -15.38 -26.37 9.84
CA TRP A 226 -14.97 -27.43 8.90
C TRP A 226 -14.33 -26.94 7.60
N ALA A 227 -14.56 -25.68 7.20
CA ALA A 227 -14.02 -25.13 5.97
C ALA A 227 -12.54 -24.72 6.11
N ARG A 228 -12.02 -24.69 7.36
CA ARG A 228 -10.61 -24.42 7.66
C ARG A 228 -9.73 -25.59 7.22
N THR A 229 -8.64 -25.28 6.50
CA THR A 229 -7.65 -26.25 6.03
C THR A 229 -6.24 -25.70 6.28
N LEU A 230 -5.27 -26.58 6.47
CA LEU A 230 -3.86 -26.18 6.57
C LEU A 230 -3.34 -25.83 5.17
N GLY A 231 -2.87 -24.61 4.99
CA GLY A 231 -2.20 -24.16 3.77
C GLY A 231 -0.84 -24.84 3.56
N PRO A 232 -0.27 -24.70 2.35
CA PRO A 232 1.02 -25.30 2.01
C PRO A 232 2.19 -24.79 2.87
N ASP A 233 2.02 -23.63 3.50
CA ASP A 233 2.99 -22.97 4.39
C ASP A 233 2.66 -23.10 5.88
N GLY A 234 1.53 -23.73 6.23
CA GLY A 234 1.02 -23.82 7.60
C GLY A 234 0.00 -22.75 8.00
N ASP A 235 -0.26 -21.76 7.13
CA ASP A 235 -1.29 -20.74 7.32
C ASP A 235 -2.70 -21.36 7.35
N ASP A 236 -3.61 -20.78 8.14
CA ASP A 236 -5.03 -21.15 8.13
C ASP A 236 -5.69 -20.70 6.81
N ARG A 237 -6.04 -21.67 5.96
CA ARG A 237 -6.77 -21.48 4.70
C ARG A 237 -8.24 -21.80 4.89
N ILE A 238 -9.08 -21.26 4.01
CA ILE A 238 -10.52 -21.52 4.02
C ILE A 238 -10.95 -21.99 2.64
N ALA A 239 -11.35 -23.25 2.52
CA ALA A 239 -11.68 -23.88 1.24
C ALA A 239 -12.88 -23.21 0.54
N VAL A 240 -13.86 -22.74 1.32
CA VAL A 240 -14.99 -21.95 0.83
C VAL A 240 -15.48 -20.94 1.87
N GLY A 241 -15.68 -19.70 1.43
CA GLY A 241 -16.45 -18.69 2.16
C GLY A 241 -17.82 -18.46 1.52
N PHE A 242 -18.82 -18.12 2.32
CA PHE A 242 -20.21 -17.93 1.93
C PHE A 242 -20.64 -16.48 2.19
N VAL A 243 -21.25 -15.82 1.21
CA VAL A 243 -21.68 -14.43 1.34
C VAL A 243 -23.02 -14.35 2.06
N GLY A 244 -23.09 -13.49 3.07
CA GLY A 244 -24.32 -13.24 3.83
C GLY A 244 -24.37 -11.83 4.41
N THR A 245 -25.50 -11.47 4.98
CA THR A 245 -25.65 -10.26 5.79
C THR A 245 -25.58 -10.65 7.26
N LEU A 246 -24.67 -10.07 8.05
CA LEU A 246 -24.60 -10.35 9.49
C LEU A 246 -25.84 -9.76 10.18
N ILE A 247 -26.60 -10.58 10.91
CA ILE A 247 -27.83 -10.12 11.58
C ILE A 247 -27.78 -10.22 13.11
N ASP A 248 -26.95 -11.11 13.67
CA ASP A 248 -26.71 -11.22 15.12
C ASP A 248 -25.39 -11.96 15.39
N SER A 249 -25.02 -12.12 16.66
CA SER A 249 -23.96 -13.04 17.10
C SER A 249 -24.39 -13.85 18.33
N TRP A 250 -24.06 -15.14 18.35
CA TRP A 250 -24.47 -16.07 19.41
C TRP A 250 -23.28 -16.84 19.94
N ASN A 251 -22.98 -16.68 21.24
CA ASN A 251 -21.80 -17.25 21.91
C ASN A 251 -20.44 -16.94 21.24
N GLY A 252 -20.38 -15.84 20.46
CA GLY A 252 -19.21 -15.44 19.66
C GLY A 252 -19.28 -15.81 18.19
N TRP A 253 -20.14 -16.77 17.81
CA TRP A 253 -20.35 -17.18 16.43
C TRP A 253 -21.28 -16.21 15.69
N ALA A 254 -21.07 -16.05 14.39
CA ALA A 254 -21.93 -15.26 13.51
C ALA A 254 -23.33 -15.89 13.35
N VAL A 255 -24.34 -15.05 13.19
CA VAL A 255 -25.66 -15.40 12.67
C VAL A 255 -25.94 -14.51 11.48
N PHE A 256 -26.11 -15.09 10.29
CA PHE A 256 -26.22 -14.34 9.04
C PHE A 256 -27.39 -14.80 8.18
N SER A 257 -27.95 -13.87 7.40
CA SER A 257 -28.99 -14.14 6.40
C SER A 257 -28.35 -14.28 5.02
N CYS A 258 -28.53 -15.41 4.35
CA CYS A 258 -28.01 -15.69 3.00
C CYS A 258 -29.12 -16.01 1.99
N THR A 259 -28.82 -15.94 0.70
CA THR A 259 -29.77 -16.26 -0.39
C THR A 259 -29.86 -17.77 -0.62
N ARG A 260 -30.95 -18.24 -1.25
CA ARG A 260 -31.15 -19.67 -1.56
C ARG A 260 -29.92 -20.35 -2.22
N PRO A 261 -29.26 -19.79 -3.26
CA PRO A 261 -28.10 -20.45 -3.87
C PRO A 261 -26.91 -20.60 -2.92
N VAL A 262 -26.73 -19.67 -1.98
CA VAL A 262 -25.69 -19.76 -0.94
C VAL A 262 -26.05 -20.86 0.06
N ALA A 263 -27.31 -20.93 0.50
CA ALA A 263 -27.79 -22.01 1.37
C ALA A 263 -27.69 -23.40 0.73
N GLU A 264 -27.97 -23.52 -0.57
CA GLU A 264 -27.83 -24.75 -1.34
C GLU A 264 -26.35 -25.21 -1.44
N GLU A 265 -25.42 -24.29 -1.64
CA GLU A 265 -23.97 -24.61 -1.60
C GLU A 265 -23.45 -24.88 -0.18
N ILE A 266 -24.01 -24.28 0.88
CA ILE A 266 -23.68 -24.64 2.28
C ILE A 266 -24.05 -26.10 2.56
N VAL A 267 -25.27 -26.51 2.21
CA VAL A 267 -25.73 -27.91 2.35
C VAL A 267 -24.87 -28.85 1.50
N ALA A 268 -24.58 -28.47 0.26
CA ALA A 268 -23.70 -29.27 -0.61
C ALA A 268 -22.26 -29.36 -0.09
N ASP A 269 -21.74 -28.34 0.59
CA ASP A 269 -20.39 -28.36 1.16
C ASP A 269 -20.29 -29.24 2.40
N GLN A 270 -21.29 -29.16 3.27
CA GLN A 270 -21.36 -29.99 4.46
C GLN A 270 -21.48 -31.48 4.08
N GLN A 271 -22.23 -31.80 3.02
CA GLN A 271 -22.24 -33.16 2.44
C GLN A 271 -20.87 -33.56 1.87
N ARG A 272 -20.14 -32.66 1.19
CA ARG A 272 -18.76 -32.92 0.76
C ARG A 272 -17.84 -33.25 1.94
N HIS A 273 -18.01 -32.58 3.09
CA HIS A 273 -17.27 -32.89 4.32
C HIS A 273 -17.67 -34.25 4.91
N ARG A 274 -18.97 -34.58 4.98
CA ARG A 274 -19.46 -35.92 5.39
C ARG A 274 -18.84 -37.04 4.54
N ASP A 275 -18.78 -36.86 3.22
CA ASP A 275 -18.18 -37.83 2.29
C ASP A 275 -16.65 -37.96 2.44
N GLN A 276 -15.94 -36.85 2.73
CA GLN A 276 -14.51 -36.87 3.04
C GLN A 276 -14.23 -37.60 4.36
N TYR A 277 -14.97 -37.28 5.43
CA TYR A 277 -14.82 -37.96 6.71
C TYR A 277 -15.13 -39.47 6.60
N ARG A 278 -16.17 -39.83 5.85
CA ARG A 278 -16.50 -41.22 5.46
C ARG A 278 -15.35 -41.92 4.71
N HIS A 279 -14.59 -41.18 3.89
CA HIS A 279 -13.40 -41.70 3.22
C HIS A 279 -12.28 -42.00 4.22
N CYS A 280 -11.94 -41.03 5.09
CA CYS A 280 -10.89 -41.20 6.08
C CYS A 280 -11.19 -42.33 7.07
N LEU A 281 -12.45 -42.49 7.52
CA LEU A 281 -12.86 -43.64 8.34
C LEU A 281 -12.65 -44.99 7.63
N ARG A 282 -12.91 -45.05 6.31
CA ARG A 282 -12.67 -46.26 5.49
C ARG A 282 -11.18 -46.57 5.37
N GLU A 283 -10.34 -45.57 5.20
CA GLU A 283 -8.87 -45.71 5.15
C GLU A 283 -8.29 -46.14 6.51
N GLN A 284 -8.89 -45.70 7.61
CA GLN A 284 -8.61 -46.17 8.98
C GLN A 284 -9.13 -47.60 9.26
N GLY A 285 -9.77 -48.26 8.28
CA GLY A 285 -10.23 -49.64 8.40
C GLY A 285 -11.56 -49.83 9.14
N VAL A 286 -12.37 -48.77 9.29
CA VAL A 286 -13.71 -48.88 9.90
C VAL A 286 -14.62 -49.78 9.03
N PRO A 287 -15.33 -50.77 9.62
CA PRO A 287 -16.21 -51.66 8.87
C PRO A 287 -17.29 -50.92 8.08
N ALA A 288 -17.63 -51.41 6.88
CA ALA A 288 -18.54 -50.70 5.98
C ALA A 288 -19.94 -50.41 6.57
N GLY A 289 -20.50 -51.32 7.38
CA GLY A 289 -21.80 -51.14 8.05
C GLY A 289 -21.75 -50.32 9.35
N GLU A 290 -20.61 -49.72 9.66
CA GLU A 290 -20.35 -48.84 10.82
C GLU A 290 -19.99 -47.41 10.36
N LEU A 291 -19.75 -47.20 9.05
CA LEU A 291 -19.36 -45.90 8.49
C LEU A 291 -20.44 -44.83 8.67
N ASP A 292 -21.70 -45.13 8.30
CA ASP A 292 -22.82 -44.18 8.38
C ASP A 292 -23.00 -43.68 9.83
N ARG A 293 -23.16 -44.60 10.78
CA ARG A 293 -23.30 -44.31 12.21
C ARG A 293 -22.19 -43.37 12.73
N ARG A 294 -20.93 -43.61 12.36
CA ARG A 294 -19.81 -42.76 12.79
C ARG A 294 -19.74 -41.40 12.11
N VAL A 295 -20.26 -41.27 10.89
CA VAL A 295 -20.37 -39.96 10.23
C VAL A 295 -21.47 -39.15 10.92
N ASP A 296 -22.62 -39.76 11.20
CA ASP A 296 -23.76 -39.09 11.85
C ASP A 296 -23.51 -38.74 13.33
N GLU A 297 -22.71 -39.53 14.05
CA GLU A 297 -22.25 -39.25 15.42
C GLU A 297 -21.15 -38.17 15.50
N ALA A 298 -20.56 -37.77 14.36
CA ALA A 298 -19.50 -36.77 14.30
C ALA A 298 -19.91 -35.48 13.58
N LEU A 299 -20.87 -35.58 12.63
CA LEU A 299 -21.32 -34.51 11.76
C LEU A 299 -22.85 -34.63 11.57
N ALA A 300 -23.58 -33.54 11.75
CA ALA A 300 -25.00 -33.45 11.42
C ALA A 300 -25.28 -33.88 9.97
N ASP A 301 -26.51 -34.28 9.63
CA ASP A 301 -26.95 -34.47 8.25
C ASP A 301 -27.76 -33.26 7.78
N LEU A 302 -27.45 -32.72 6.60
CA LEU A 302 -28.09 -31.52 6.04
C LEU A 302 -28.79 -31.87 4.73
N SER A 303 -30.06 -31.53 4.64
CA SER A 303 -30.85 -31.73 3.41
C SER A 303 -31.93 -30.65 3.23
N PHE A 304 -32.50 -30.57 2.04
CA PHE A 304 -33.69 -29.74 1.76
C PHE A 304 -34.94 -30.61 1.69
N ASP A 305 -35.92 -30.33 2.55
CA ASP A 305 -37.31 -30.79 2.42
C ASP A 305 -38.11 -29.69 1.71
N GLY A 306 -38.07 -29.72 0.38
CA GLY A 306 -38.62 -28.66 -0.49
C GLY A 306 -37.85 -27.35 -0.35
N ASP A 307 -38.39 -26.44 0.45
CA ASP A 307 -37.81 -25.12 0.74
C ASP A 307 -37.31 -25.01 2.19
N VAL A 308 -37.32 -26.09 2.97
CA VAL A 308 -36.87 -26.09 4.37
C VAL A 308 -35.53 -26.81 4.47
N ILE A 309 -34.51 -26.16 5.03
CA ILE A 309 -33.27 -26.86 5.40
C ILE A 309 -33.57 -27.67 6.66
N VAL A 310 -33.38 -28.98 6.58
CA VAL A 310 -33.44 -29.90 7.72
C VAL A 310 -32.00 -30.17 8.16
N ALA A 311 -31.69 -29.87 9.42
CA ALA A 311 -30.44 -30.23 10.06
C ALA A 311 -30.73 -31.33 11.10
N ASP A 312 -30.43 -32.57 10.75
CA ASP A 312 -30.59 -33.71 11.64
C ASP A 312 -29.32 -33.87 12.49
N GLN A 313 -29.46 -33.64 13.80
CA GLN A 313 -28.38 -33.74 14.78
C GLN A 313 -28.60 -34.90 15.76
N ARG A 314 -29.57 -35.79 15.52
CA ARG A 314 -30.02 -36.76 16.54
C ARG A 314 -28.93 -37.73 17.00
N ALA A 315 -28.07 -38.15 16.09
CA ALA A 315 -26.91 -38.99 16.39
C ALA A 315 -25.74 -38.20 17.01
N LEU A 316 -25.51 -36.97 16.55
CA LEU A 316 -24.48 -36.05 17.07
C LEU A 316 -24.75 -35.60 18.52
N ALA A 317 -26.02 -35.45 18.89
CA ALA A 317 -26.46 -34.94 20.19
C ALA A 317 -26.90 -36.03 21.20
N ASP A 318 -27.05 -37.29 20.76
CA ASP A 318 -27.74 -38.38 21.50
C ASP A 318 -29.15 -37.97 21.99
N ASP A 319 -29.87 -37.20 21.16
CA ASP A 319 -31.19 -36.63 21.44
C ASP A 319 -32.15 -36.91 20.26
N PRO A 320 -33.22 -37.69 20.44
CA PRO A 320 -34.13 -38.07 19.36
C PRO A 320 -34.96 -36.89 18.80
N ASP A 321 -35.05 -35.77 19.52
CA ASP A 321 -35.81 -34.57 19.11
C ASP A 321 -34.90 -33.48 18.48
N ALA A 322 -33.58 -33.70 18.41
CA ALA A 322 -32.60 -32.76 17.84
C ALA A 322 -32.64 -32.72 16.29
N VAL A 323 -33.71 -32.18 15.73
CA VAL A 323 -33.88 -31.89 14.29
C VAL A 323 -34.33 -30.45 14.09
N ASP A 324 -33.37 -29.54 13.87
CA ASP A 324 -33.65 -28.14 13.56
C ASP A 324 -34.14 -27.98 12.11
N ARG A 325 -34.98 -26.96 11.88
CA ARG A 325 -35.59 -26.66 10.58
C ARG A 325 -35.51 -25.18 10.28
N ILE A 326 -34.72 -24.81 9.27
CA ILE A 326 -34.59 -23.42 8.81
C ILE A 326 -35.54 -23.23 7.62
N THR A 327 -36.65 -22.56 7.87
CA THR A 327 -37.51 -22.01 6.81
C THR A 327 -36.95 -20.68 6.31
N PRO A 328 -37.09 -20.33 5.01
CA PRO A 328 -36.77 -19.02 4.53
C PRO A 328 -37.72 -17.95 5.12
N ASP A 329 -37.24 -16.71 5.16
CA ASP A 329 -38.03 -15.55 5.52
C ASP A 329 -38.95 -15.06 4.38
N GLY A 330 -39.64 -13.94 4.59
CA GLY A 330 -40.57 -13.37 3.61
C GLY A 330 -39.92 -12.90 2.30
N ASP A 331 -38.60 -12.71 2.28
CA ASP A 331 -37.81 -12.32 1.11
C ASP A 331 -37.08 -13.53 0.48
N GLY A 332 -37.32 -14.75 0.99
CA GLY A 332 -36.74 -16.00 0.48
C GLY A 332 -35.31 -16.27 0.96
N ARG A 333 -34.85 -15.60 2.02
CA ARG A 333 -33.50 -15.74 2.58
C ARG A 333 -33.48 -16.68 3.78
N TYR A 334 -32.36 -17.34 4.02
CA TYR A 334 -32.18 -18.32 5.08
C TYR A 334 -31.32 -17.74 6.20
N VAL A 335 -31.78 -17.87 7.45
CA VAL A 335 -30.99 -17.51 8.63
C VAL A 335 -30.12 -18.69 9.02
N VAL A 336 -28.82 -18.56 8.77
CA VAL A 336 -27.77 -19.50 9.14
C VAL A 336 -27.23 -19.07 10.50
N MET A 337 -27.23 -19.97 11.49
CA MET A 337 -27.10 -19.61 12.91
C MET A 337 -26.12 -20.46 13.71
N GLY A 338 -25.38 -19.80 14.60
CA GLY A 338 -24.31 -20.33 15.47
C GLY A 338 -24.67 -21.48 16.42
N ARG A 339 -25.93 -21.92 16.47
CA ARG A 339 -26.41 -23.02 17.34
C ARG A 339 -26.24 -24.39 16.71
N ILE A 340 -26.37 -24.49 15.38
CA ILE A 340 -26.30 -25.74 14.64
C ILE A 340 -24.84 -26.00 14.19
N TRP A 341 -24.10 -24.92 13.91
CA TRP A 341 -22.71 -24.94 13.47
C TRP A 341 -21.95 -23.70 13.98
N CYS A 342 -20.63 -23.82 14.16
CA CYS A 342 -19.76 -22.70 14.51
C CYS A 342 -19.44 -21.88 13.26
N TRP A 343 -19.93 -20.63 13.18
CA TRP A 343 -19.70 -19.71 12.05
C TRP A 343 -18.85 -18.53 12.46
N GLU A 344 -17.89 -18.16 11.62
CA GLU A 344 -17.04 -16.99 11.81
C GLU A 344 -17.17 -16.06 10.61
N ALA A 345 -17.08 -14.74 10.84
CA ALA A 345 -16.73 -13.80 9.77
C ALA A 345 -15.24 -14.01 9.46
N VAL A 346 -14.88 -14.08 8.18
CA VAL A 346 -13.53 -14.46 7.75
C VAL A 346 -13.03 -13.55 6.64
N ASP A 347 -11.70 -13.38 6.58
CA ASP A 347 -11.07 -12.57 5.53
C ASP A 347 -11.32 -13.20 4.14
N PRO A 348 -11.89 -12.45 3.17
CA PRO A 348 -12.02 -12.90 1.79
C PRO A 348 -10.70 -13.36 1.14
N TYR A 349 -9.53 -12.84 1.58
CA TYR A 349 -8.24 -13.31 1.08
C TYR A 349 -7.80 -14.64 1.73
N ALA A 350 -8.29 -15.00 2.91
CA ALA A 350 -8.16 -16.35 3.49
C ALA A 350 -8.96 -17.41 2.70
N CYS A 351 -10.00 -17.02 1.96
CA CYS A 351 -10.78 -17.95 1.13
C CYS A 351 -10.07 -18.38 -0.18
N ASP A 352 -10.20 -19.65 -0.55
CA ASP A 352 -9.83 -20.17 -1.87
C ASP A 352 -10.94 -19.83 -2.89
N ARG A 353 -12.19 -20.17 -2.55
CA ARG A 353 -13.43 -19.88 -3.29
C ARG A 353 -14.40 -19.06 -2.42
N ILE A 354 -15.18 -18.18 -3.02
CA ILE A 354 -16.32 -17.51 -2.37
C ILE A 354 -17.61 -17.87 -3.12
N ILE A 355 -18.73 -17.98 -2.39
CA ILE A 355 -20.05 -18.34 -2.91
C ILE A 355 -21.10 -17.30 -2.53
N GLY A 356 -21.75 -16.73 -3.54
CA GLY A 356 -22.71 -15.62 -3.42
C GLY A 356 -22.15 -14.33 -4.02
N ASP A 357 -23.04 -13.38 -4.29
CA ASP A 357 -22.68 -12.11 -4.91
C ASP A 357 -22.12 -11.13 -3.86
N LEU A 358 -20.86 -10.73 -4.00
CA LEU A 358 -20.25 -9.68 -3.19
C LEU A 358 -20.77 -8.30 -3.61
N PRO A 359 -20.90 -7.33 -2.69
CA PRO A 359 -21.19 -5.94 -3.06
C PRO A 359 -20.04 -5.35 -3.87
N ASP A 360 -20.37 -4.40 -4.75
CA ASP A 360 -19.37 -3.49 -5.31
C ASP A 360 -18.84 -2.57 -4.20
N PRO A 361 -17.56 -2.12 -4.22
CA PRO A 361 -17.02 -1.23 -3.18
C PRO A 361 -17.80 0.10 -3.03
N ASP A 362 -18.50 0.53 -4.08
CA ASP A 362 -19.37 1.73 -4.09
C ASP A 362 -20.78 1.46 -3.52
N GLN A 363 -21.07 0.26 -3.02
CA GLN A 363 -22.37 -0.19 -2.50
C GLN A 363 -22.34 -0.69 -1.04
N ALA A 364 -21.18 -0.61 -0.37
CA ALA A 364 -20.96 -1.01 1.03
C ALA A 364 -21.08 0.18 2.00
#